data_AF-A0A958QFT6-F1
#
_entry.id   AF-A0A958QFT6-F1
#
_cell.length_a   1.000
_cell.length_b   1.000
_cell.length_c   1.000
_cell.angle_alpha   90.00
_cell.angle_beta   90.00
_cell.angle_gamma   90.00
#
_symmetry.space_group_name_H-M   'P 1'
#
loop_
_entity.id
_entity.type
_entity.pdbx_description
1 polymer ?
#
loop_
_entity_poly.entity_id
_entity_poly.type
_entity_poly.pdbx_seq_one_letter_code
_entity_poly.pdbx_strand_id
1 'polypeptide(L)' 'PHELSNASLHEMRLRSLQKALLTMVQYGQTHECRLATIYRHFGKMDAVNCERCDNCKAN' A
#
# COMPACT_ATOMS: atom_id res chain seq x y z
N PRO A 1 -0.86 -31.72 8.40
CA PRO A 1 -1.61 -30.49 8.03
C PRO A 1 -2.31 -29.93 9.28
N HIS A 2 -1.71 -28.92 9.92
CA HIS A 2 -2.26 -28.32 11.13
C HIS A 2 -3.43 -27.38 10.79
N GLU A 3 -4.62 -27.68 11.30
CA GLU A 3 -5.75 -26.75 11.27
C GLU A 3 -5.43 -25.55 12.18
N LEU A 4 -5.43 -24.35 11.59
CA LEU A 4 -5.31 -23.10 12.32
C LEU A 4 -6.59 -22.86 13.12
N SER A 5 -6.47 -22.51 14.40
CA SER A 5 -7.62 -22.17 15.23
C SER A 5 -8.28 -20.87 14.73
N ASN A 6 -9.59 -20.72 14.95
CA ASN A 6 -10.32 -19.49 14.59
C ASN A 6 -9.68 -18.21 15.17
N ALA A 7 -9.11 -18.29 16.39
CA ALA A 7 -8.39 -17.19 17.00
C ALA A 7 -7.12 -16.82 16.23
N SER A 8 -6.34 -17.81 15.78
CA SER A 8 -5.14 -17.57 14.98
C SER A 8 -5.46 -16.98 13.60
N LEU A 9 -6.54 -17.43 12.95
CA LEU A 9 -7.03 -16.86 11.69
C LEU A 9 -7.49 -15.41 11.87
N HIS A 10 -8.16 -15.12 12.98
CA HIS A 10 -8.58 -13.76 13.33
C HIS A 10 -7.38 -12.84 13.54
N GLU A 11 -6.36 -13.29 14.28
CA GLU A 11 -5.15 -12.51 14.50
C GLU A 11 -4.38 -12.23 13.19
N MET A 12 -4.22 -13.25 12.33
CA MET A 12 -3.62 -13.08 11.01
C MET A 12 -4.36 -12.03 10.17
N ARG A 13 -5.70 -12.05 10.21
CA ARG A 13 -6.53 -11.05 9.52
C ARG A 13 -6.32 -9.65 10.09
N LEU A 14 -6.28 -9.49 11.41
CA LEU A 14 -6.03 -8.19 12.04
C LEU A 14 -4.67 -7.62 11.66
N ARG A 15 -3.61 -8.45 11.69
CA ARG A 15 -2.26 -8.04 11.26
C ARG A 15 -2.24 -7.61 9.79
N SER A 16 -2.95 -8.32 8.92
CA SER A 16 -3.07 -7.95 7.50
C SER A 16 -3.79 -6.61 7.32
N LEU A 17 -4.86 -6.36 8.06
CA LEU A 17 -5.61 -5.10 8.00
C LEU A 17 -4.79 -3.92 8.54
N GLN A 18 -4.03 -4.13 9.62
CA GLN A 18 -3.11 -3.12 10.16
C GLN A 18 -2.03 -2.74 9.14
N LYS A 19 -1.46 -3.72 8.43
CA LYS A 19 -0.48 -3.46 7.37
C LYS A 19 -1.09 -2.67 6.19
N ALA A 20 -2.30 -3.03 5.78
CA ALA A 20 -3.02 -2.31 4.73
C ALA A 20 -3.34 -0.87 5.14
N LEU A 21 -3.79 -0.66 6.39
CA LEU A 21 -4.05 0.67 6.93
C LEU A 21 -2.80 1.53 6.95
N LEU A 22 -1.68 0.99 7.45
CA LEU A 22 -0.40 1.71 7.47
C LEU A 22 0.03 2.13 6.06
N THR A 23 -0.15 1.25 5.07
CA THR A 23 0.14 1.54 3.66
C THR A 23 -0.72 2.70 3.15
N MET A 24 -2.01 2.75 3.50
CA MET A 24 -2.91 3.84 3.10
C MET A 24 -2.52 5.17 3.75
N VAL A 25 -2.11 5.15 5.02
CA VAL A 25 -1.60 6.35 5.71
C VAL A 25 -0.34 6.87 5.01
N GLN A 26 0.61 5.98 4.71
CA GLN A 26 1.83 6.32 3.97
C GLN A 26 1.52 6.89 2.57
N TYR A 27 0.54 6.32 1.86
CA TYR A 27 0.08 6.85 0.58
C TYR A 27 -0.55 8.25 0.70
N GLY A 28 -1.30 8.51 1.77
CA GLY A 28 -1.87 9.84 2.03
C GLY A 28 -0.80 10.91 2.27
N GLN A 29 0.34 10.52 2.84
CA GLN A 29 1.44 11.41 3.22
C GLN A 29 2.58 11.49 2.19
N THR A 30 2.49 10.77 1.08
CA THR A 30 3.57 10.76 0.08
C THR A 30 3.66 12.09 -0.67
N HIS A 31 4.88 12.52 -0.97
CA HIS A 31 5.19 13.62 -1.89
C HIS A 31 5.65 13.12 -3.28
N GLU A 32 5.76 11.80 -3.45
CA GLU A 32 6.11 11.17 -4.73
C GLU A 32 4.90 11.11 -5.67
N CYS A 33 5.11 10.83 -6.96
CA CYS A 33 3.99 10.61 -7.86
C CYS A 33 3.04 9.50 -7.36
N ARG A 34 1.77 9.85 -7.17
CA ARG A 34 0.75 8.91 -6.66
C ARG A 34 0.64 7.64 -7.49
N LEU A 35 0.68 7.77 -8.83
CA LEU A 35 0.58 6.61 -9.72
C LEU A 35 1.77 5.68 -9.55
N ALA A 36 2.99 6.24 -9.48
CA ALA A 36 4.21 5.46 -9.26
C ALA A 36 4.19 4.73 -7.91
N THR A 37 3.68 5.38 -6.85
CA THR A 37 3.49 4.76 -5.53
C THR A 37 2.50 3.60 -5.56
N ILE A 38 1.37 3.75 -6.26
CA ILE A 38 0.38 2.68 -6.44
C ILE A 38 1.01 1.49 -7.18
N TYR A 39 1.74 1.74 -8.26
CA TYR A 39 2.36 0.68 -9.05
C TYR A 39 3.42 -0.09 -8.25
N ARG A 40 4.26 0.61 -7.48
CA ARG A 40 5.24 -0.02 -6.58
C ARG A 40 4.57 -0.89 -5.51
N HIS A 41 3.43 -0.46 -4.96
CA HIS A 41 2.67 -1.28 -4.01
C HIS A 41 2.26 -2.64 -4.62
N PHE A 42 1.94 -2.68 -5.91
CA PHE A 42 1.62 -3.91 -6.65
C PHE A 42 2.83 -4.58 -7.33
N GLY A 43 4.06 -4.21 -6.95
CA GLY A 43 5.28 -4.85 -7.43
C GLY A 43 5.81 -4.36 -8.77
N LYS A 44 5.29 -3.26 -9.31
CA LYS A 44 5.81 -2.63 -10.54
C LYS A 44 6.81 -1.54 -10.18
N MET A 45 8.10 -1.88 -10.19
CA MET A 45 9.19 -1.01 -9.71
C MET A 45 9.55 0.11 -10.69
N ASP A 46 9.37 -0.09 -12.00
CA ASP A 46 9.75 0.87 -13.05
C ASP A 46 8.64 1.89 -13.38
N ALA A 47 7.82 2.22 -12.39
CA ALA A 47 6.71 3.14 -12.61
C ALA A 47 7.23 4.58 -12.69
N VAL A 48 7.20 5.14 -13.89
CA VAL A 48 7.62 6.52 -14.18
C VAL A 48 6.60 7.51 -13.60
N ASN A 49 7.08 8.72 -13.29
CA ASN A 49 6.22 9.86 -12.96
C ASN A 49 5.14 10.06 -14.01
N CYS A 50 3.88 10.20 -13.58
CA CYS A 50 2.75 10.30 -14.49
C CYS A 50 2.48 11.72 -14.99
N GLU A 51 3.12 12.73 -14.39
CA GLU A 51 2.96 14.17 -14.69
C GLU A 51 1.52 14.71 -14.54
N ARG A 52 0.59 13.91 -14.00
CA ARG A 52 -0.85 14.21 -14.00
C ARG A 52 -1.51 14.23 -12.63
N CYS A 53 -0.90 13.60 -11.62
CA CYS A 53 -1.42 13.65 -10.24
C CYS A 53 -1.12 14.99 -9.56
N ASP A 54 -1.84 15.30 -8.49
CA ASP A 54 -1.61 16.45 -7.61
C ASP A 54 -0.13 16.59 -7.20
N ASN A 55 0.53 15.53 -6.76
CA ASN A 55 1.96 15.60 -6.39
C ASN A 55 2.87 15.93 -7.59
N CYS A 56 2.53 15.47 -8.79
CA CYS A 56 3.28 15.83 -9.99
C CYS A 56 3.01 17.26 -10.45
N LYS A 57 1.82 17.79 -10.19
CA LYS A 57 1.43 19.15 -10.59
C LYS A 57 1.88 20.23 -9.60
N ALA A 58 2.14 19.83 -8.35
CA ALA A 58 2.65 20.71 -7.30
C ALA A 58 4.18 20.85 -7.33
N ASN A 59 4.88 19.98 -8.07
CA ASN A 59 6.32 20.00 -8.27
C ASN A 59 6.71 20.72 -9.57
#